data_AF-A0A524EMZ2-F1
#
_entry.id   AF-A0A524EMZ2-F1
#
_cell.length_a   1.000
_cell.length_b   1.000
_cell.length_c   1.000
_cell.angle_alpha   90.00
_cell.angle_beta   90.00
_cell.angle_gamma   90.00
#
_symmetry.space_group_name_H-M   'P 1'
#
loop_
_entity.id
_entity.type
_entity.pdbx_description
1 polymer ?
#
loop_
_entity_poly.entity_id
_entity_poly.type
_entity_poly.pdbx_seq_one_letter_code
_entity_poly.pdbx_strand_id
1 'polypeptide(L)'
;MSQETIILVLENLVYHSTEHAFLSDLLEEKYGFTKVEDDTQEVSKEQKPVKKSSKLEADDKTIRTDVIRYSKHEKLAGDYLDANIRVSILGDVTSTHTILQINSDEKQSTYSTVYQTVRISSESGYAIEKMIDRLVVDLGLVIDKKKWSFHRVKDL
;
A
#
# COMPACT_ATOMS: atom_id res chain seq x y z
N MET A 1 1.89 14.47 31.90
CA MET A 1 1.98 15.35 30.71
C MET A 1 1.01 14.74 29.72
N SER A 2 0.03 15.48 29.20
CA SER A 2 -0.93 14.91 28.26
C SER A 2 -0.20 14.38 27.03
N GLN A 3 -0.30 13.07 26.75
CA GLN A 3 0.18 12.51 25.49
C GLN A 3 -0.77 12.94 24.36
N GLU A 4 -0.20 13.56 23.33
CA GLU A 4 -0.91 13.94 22.12
C GLU A 4 -0.68 12.87 21.06
N THR A 5 -1.75 12.21 20.61
CA THR A 5 -1.71 11.27 19.51
C THR A 5 -2.02 12.01 18.22
N ILE A 6 -1.07 11.97 17.31
CA ILE A 6 -1.15 12.58 15.99
C ILE A 6 -1.56 11.50 15.01
N ILE A 7 -2.54 11.81 14.16
CA ILE A 7 -3.10 10.88 13.18
C ILE A 7 -3.11 11.55 11.81
N LEU A 8 -2.56 10.84 10.83
CA LEU A 8 -2.66 11.13 9.41
C LEU A 8 -3.55 10.09 8.74
N VAL A 9 -4.57 10.53 8.02
CA VAL A 9 -5.41 9.67 7.18
C VAL A 9 -5.09 9.97 5.72
N LEU A 10 -4.77 8.92 4.97
CA LEU A 10 -4.58 8.92 3.53
C LEU A 10 -5.80 8.26 2.88
N GLU A 11 -6.48 8.97 2.00
CA GLU A 11 -7.61 8.44 1.22
C GLU A 11 -7.16 8.17 -0.21
N ASN A 12 -7.63 7.07 -0.81
CA ASN A 12 -7.31 6.63 -2.17
C ASN A 12 -5.79 6.54 -2.44
N LEU A 13 -5.05 5.91 -1.53
CA LEU A 13 -3.62 5.69 -1.68
C LEU A 13 -3.37 4.65 -2.78
N VAL A 14 -2.51 4.98 -3.75
CA VAL A 14 -2.06 4.03 -4.76
C VAL A 14 -0.61 3.64 -4.48
N TYR A 15 -0.38 2.33 -4.44
CA TYR A 15 0.91 1.70 -4.27
C TYR A 15 1.27 0.91 -5.52
N HIS A 16 2.48 1.11 -6.01
CA HIS A 16 3.03 0.38 -7.15
C HIS A 16 4.29 -0.37 -6.73
N SER A 17 4.41 -1.63 -7.17
CA SER A 17 5.59 -2.44 -6.87
C SER A 17 5.78 -3.55 -7.88
N THR A 18 7.02 -3.95 -8.09
CA THR A 18 7.40 -5.13 -8.87
C THR A 18 7.60 -6.37 -8.00
N GLU A 19 7.64 -6.20 -6.68
CA GLU A 19 8.06 -7.23 -5.73
C GLU A 19 6.90 -7.71 -4.86
N HIS A 20 6.11 -6.78 -4.30
CA HIS A 20 5.04 -7.10 -3.36
C HIS A 20 3.69 -6.57 -3.83
N ALA A 21 2.64 -7.36 -3.65
CA ALA A 21 1.28 -6.94 -3.98
C ALA A 21 0.76 -5.87 -3.01
N PHE A 22 1.13 -5.95 -1.73
CA PHE A 22 0.62 -5.05 -0.70
C PHE A 22 1.72 -4.22 -0.05
N LEU A 23 1.35 -3.00 0.34
CA LEU A 23 2.17 -2.10 1.13
C LEU A 23 2.55 -2.72 2.48
N SER A 24 1.67 -3.52 3.09
CA SER A 24 1.91 -4.22 4.35
C SER A 24 3.17 -5.06 4.30
N ASP A 25 3.28 -5.89 3.26
CA ASP A 25 4.38 -6.85 3.09
C ASP A 25 5.71 -6.10 3.03
N LEU A 26 5.73 -4.97 2.34
CA LEU A 26 6.91 -4.13 2.23
C LEU A 26 7.23 -3.39 3.54
N LEU A 27 6.22 -2.93 4.28
CA LEU A 27 6.43 -2.32 5.60
C LEU A 27 7.04 -3.34 6.58
N GLU A 28 6.61 -4.60 6.51
CA GLU A 28 7.18 -5.68 7.31
C GLU A 28 8.62 -5.98 6.89
N GLU A 29 8.87 -6.25 5.61
CA GLU A 29 10.19 -6.70 5.13
C GLU A 29 11.25 -5.61 5.14
N LYS A 30 10.92 -4.39 4.68
CA LYS A 30 11.90 -3.32 4.49
C LYS A 30 12.02 -2.38 5.69
N TYR A 31 10.94 -2.20 6.44
CA TYR A 31 10.88 -1.26 7.56
C TYR A 31 10.70 -1.95 8.92
N GLY A 32 10.63 -3.28 8.96
CA GLY A 32 10.56 -4.04 10.21
C GLY A 32 9.26 -3.84 10.99
N PHE A 33 8.19 -3.38 10.34
CA PHE A 33 6.89 -3.31 10.98
C PHE A 33 6.40 -4.73 11.29
N THR A 34 5.61 -4.87 12.34
CA THR A 34 4.99 -6.13 12.73
C THR A 34 3.49 -6.03 12.54
N LYS A 35 2.89 -7.03 11.90
CA LYS A 35 1.44 -7.14 11.82
C LYS A 35 0.85 -7.50 13.18
N VAL A 36 -0.07 -6.66 13.66
CA VAL A 36 -0.73 -6.79 14.96
C VAL A 36 -2.12 -7.41 14.81
N GLU A 37 -2.80 -7.13 13.69
CA GLU A 37 -4.15 -7.62 13.39
C GLU A 37 -4.30 -7.74 11.88
N ASP A 38 -4.94 -8.81 11.41
CA ASP A 38 -5.22 -9.07 10.01
C ASP A 38 -6.59 -9.71 9.86
N ASP A 39 -7.56 -8.94 9.35
CA ASP A 39 -8.82 -9.44 8.85
C ASP A 39 -8.96 -9.02 7.39
N THR A 40 -8.47 -9.88 6.51
CA THR A 40 -8.50 -9.68 5.06
C THR A 40 -9.39 -10.72 4.40
N GLN A 41 -10.43 -10.26 3.70
CA GLN A 41 -11.35 -11.12 2.96
C GLN A 41 -11.29 -10.78 1.47
N GLU A 42 -11.01 -11.78 0.62
CA GLU A 42 -11.22 -11.65 -0.83
C GLU A 42 -12.71 -11.57 -1.13
N VAL A 43 -13.13 -10.51 -1.82
CA VAL A 43 -14.53 -10.24 -2.18
C VAL A 43 -14.80 -10.63 -3.62
N SER A 44 -13.84 -10.38 -4.52
CA SER A 44 -13.98 -10.80 -5.91
C SER A 44 -12.64 -10.88 -6.64
N LYS A 45 -12.63 -11.66 -7.72
CA LYS A 45 -11.50 -11.81 -8.62
C LYS A 45 -11.99 -11.78 -10.07
N GLU A 46 -11.38 -10.91 -10.86
CA GLU A 46 -11.66 -10.74 -12.28
C GLU A 46 -10.36 -10.86 -13.06
N GLN A 47 -10.35 -11.76 -14.05
CA GLN A 47 -9.25 -11.87 -14.98
C GLN A 47 -9.63 -11.20 -16.29
N LYS A 48 -8.85 -10.18 -16.69
CA LYS A 48 -9.07 -9.52 -17.98
C LYS A 48 -8.47 -10.36 -19.11
N PRO A 49 -9.12 -10.36 -20.29
CA PRO A 49 -8.64 -11.12 -21.43
C PRO A 49 -7.25 -10.64 -21.84
N VAL A 50 -6.45 -11.60 -22.27
CA VAL A 50 -5.07 -11.39 -22.71
C VAL A 50 -5.05 -10.50 -23.96
N LYS A 51 -4.28 -9.41 -23.93
CA LYS A 51 -4.10 -8.51 -25.08
C LYS A 51 -2.73 -8.73 -25.70
N LYS A 52 -2.69 -8.87 -27.03
CA LYS A 52 -1.47 -8.79 -27.83
C LYS A 52 -1.23 -7.33 -28.23
N SER A 53 -0.05 -6.78 -27.99
CA SER A 53 0.25 -5.42 -28.46
C SER A 53 0.66 -5.46 -29.93
N SER A 54 -0.19 -4.98 -30.83
CA SER A 54 0.00 -5.04 -32.28
C SER A 54 0.83 -3.92 -32.89
N LYS A 55 1.66 -3.22 -32.11
CA LYS A 55 2.53 -2.15 -32.61
C LYS A 55 3.99 -2.54 -32.48
N LEU A 56 4.57 -2.79 -33.67
CA LEU A 56 5.95 -3.12 -34.00
C LEU A 56 6.20 -4.63 -34.17
N GLU A 57 6.37 -4.98 -35.44
CA GLU A 57 6.87 -6.24 -35.96
C GLU A 57 8.21 -6.61 -35.28
N ALA A 58 8.17 -7.38 -34.19
CA ALA A 58 9.28 -8.21 -33.69
C ALA A 58 8.98 -8.88 -32.34
N ASP A 59 7.98 -8.46 -31.57
CA ASP A 59 7.84 -8.90 -30.17
C ASP A 59 6.36 -9.21 -29.87
N ASP A 60 6.01 -10.50 -29.78
CA ASP A 60 4.64 -11.00 -29.52
C ASP A 60 4.29 -10.79 -28.02
N LYS A 61 4.32 -9.53 -27.57
CA LYS A 61 4.10 -9.18 -26.17
C LYS A 61 2.67 -9.43 -25.79
N THR A 62 2.51 -10.22 -24.74
CA THR A 62 1.24 -10.71 -24.26
C THR A 62 0.99 -10.14 -22.87
N ILE A 63 -0.10 -9.39 -22.70
CA ILE A 63 -0.44 -8.75 -21.43
C ILE A 63 -1.60 -9.50 -20.80
N ARG A 64 -1.40 -9.98 -19.57
CA ARG A 64 -2.46 -10.51 -18.70
C ARG A 64 -2.63 -9.57 -17.51
N THR A 65 -3.88 -9.29 -17.14
CA THR A 65 -4.19 -8.47 -15.97
C THR A 65 -5.22 -9.18 -15.11
N ASP A 66 -4.86 -9.44 -13.86
CA ASP A 66 -5.75 -9.97 -12.84
C ASP A 66 -6.10 -8.85 -11.87
N VAL A 67 -7.38 -8.62 -11.61
CA VAL A 67 -7.89 -7.62 -10.66
C VAL A 67 -8.57 -8.36 -9.52
N ILE A 68 -8.12 -8.13 -8.30
CA ILE A 68 -8.66 -8.75 -7.09
C ILE A 68 -9.11 -7.65 -6.14
N ARG A 69 -10.31 -7.81 -5.56
CA ARG A 69 -10.87 -6.89 -4.57
C ARG A 69 -10.92 -7.58 -3.22
N TYR A 70 -10.51 -6.85 -2.19
CA TYR A 70 -10.50 -7.29 -0.81
C TYR A 70 -11.27 -6.29 0.06
N SER A 71 -11.93 -6.79 1.08
CA SER A 71 -12.29 -6.02 2.27
C SER A 71 -11.18 -6.25 3.28
N LYS A 72 -10.48 -5.19 3.70
CA LYS A 72 -9.28 -5.30 4.52
C LYS A 72 -9.39 -4.45 5.79
N HIS A 73 -9.16 -5.09 6.93
CA HIS A 73 -8.93 -4.46 8.23
C HIS A 73 -7.61 -5.00 8.79
N GLU A 74 -6.53 -4.24 8.59
CA GLU A 74 -5.19 -4.68 8.97
C GLU A 74 -4.51 -3.60 9.80
N LYS A 75 -3.76 -4.01 10.83
CA LYS A 75 -3.00 -3.11 11.70
C LYS A 75 -1.56 -3.58 11.78
N LEU A 76 -0.64 -2.64 11.58
CA LEU A 76 0.79 -2.84 11.73
C LEU A 76 1.34 -1.84 12.76
N ALA A 77 2.41 -2.23 13.45
CA ALA A 77 3.15 -1.35 14.34
C ALA A 77 4.66 -1.50 14.10
N GLY A 78 5.39 -0.41 14.16
CA GLY A 78 6.83 -0.39 13.99
C GLY A 78 7.42 0.92 14.51
N ASP A 79 8.72 0.96 14.72
CA ASP A 79 9.40 2.15 15.19
C ASP A 79 10.08 2.87 14.02
N TYR A 80 9.97 4.19 13.99
CA TYR A 80 10.62 5.02 12.97
C TYR A 80 11.02 6.37 13.58
N LEU A 81 12.30 6.73 13.43
CA LEU A 81 12.88 7.94 14.05
C LEU A 81 12.55 8.02 15.55
N ASP A 82 12.78 6.92 16.27
CA ASP A 82 12.54 6.76 17.71
C ASP A 82 11.09 6.97 18.17
N ALA A 83 10.13 6.99 17.24
CA ALA A 83 8.70 7.08 17.54
C ALA A 83 7.98 5.79 17.13
N ASN A 84 7.09 5.30 18.00
CA ASN A 84 6.22 4.20 17.64
C ASN A 84 5.16 4.67 16.64
N ILE A 85 5.09 4.03 15.48
CA ILE A 85 4.13 4.29 14.41
C ILE A 85 3.20 3.10 14.29
N ARG A 86 1.90 3.38 14.26
CA ARG A 86 0.86 2.41 13.94
C ARG A 86 0.24 2.76 12.60
N VAL A 87 0.15 1.76 11.72
CA VAL A 87 -0.50 1.85 10.41
C VAL A 87 -1.75 1.00 10.45
N SER A 88 -2.87 1.50 9.94
CA SER A 88 -4.12 0.76 9.81
C SER A 88 -4.66 0.90 8.41
N ILE A 89 -4.84 -0.22 7.73
CA ILE A 89 -5.49 -0.29 6.41
C ILE A 89 -6.95 -0.65 6.64
N LEU A 90 -7.86 0.18 6.13
CA LEU A 90 -9.28 0.10 6.42
C LEU A 90 -10.12 0.21 5.14
N GLY A 91 -11.01 -0.75 4.95
CA GLY A 91 -12.02 -0.74 3.89
C GLY A 91 -11.60 -1.50 2.65
N ASP A 92 -12.07 -1.03 1.50
CA ASP A 92 -11.86 -1.74 0.24
C ASP A 92 -10.43 -1.54 -0.28
N VAL A 93 -9.85 -2.64 -0.75
CA VAL A 93 -8.54 -2.69 -1.39
C VAL A 93 -8.67 -3.37 -2.75
N THR A 94 -8.27 -2.67 -3.81
CA THR A 94 -8.24 -3.25 -5.16
C THR A 94 -6.79 -3.45 -5.58
N SER A 95 -6.38 -4.70 -5.76
CA SER A 95 -5.05 -5.05 -6.27
C SER A 95 -5.15 -5.45 -7.74
N THR A 96 -4.32 -4.83 -8.58
CA THR A 96 -4.17 -5.17 -9.99
C THR A 96 -2.79 -5.75 -10.21
N HIS A 97 -2.74 -7.00 -10.64
CA HIS A 97 -1.50 -7.67 -11.03
C HIS A 97 -1.43 -7.74 -12.55
N THR A 98 -0.42 -7.10 -13.13
CA THR A 98 -0.16 -7.13 -14.56
C THR A 98 1.08 -7.95 -14.85
N ILE A 99 0.93 -8.94 -15.72
CA ILE A 99 2.02 -9.76 -16.22
C ILE A 99 2.22 -9.42 -17.68
N LEU A 100 3.38 -8.86 -17.99
CA LEU A 100 3.85 -8.63 -19.35
C LEU A 100 4.79 -9.79 -19.72
N GLN A 101 4.34 -10.62 -20.65
CA GLN A 101 5.20 -11.62 -21.26
C GLN A 101 5.88 -10.99 -22.49
N ILE A 102 7.21 -10.87 -22.44
CA ILE A 102 8.02 -10.28 -23.50
C ILE A 102 8.37 -11.35 -24.52
N ASN A 103 8.81 -12.52 -24.06
CA ASN A 103 9.07 -13.71 -24.90
C ASN A 103 8.79 -15.01 -24.10
N SER A 104 9.30 -16.17 -24.53
CA SER A 104 9.07 -17.44 -23.82
C SER A 104 9.67 -17.46 -22.41
N ASP A 105 10.77 -16.74 -22.22
CA ASP A 105 11.64 -16.86 -21.05
C ASP A 105 11.57 -15.61 -20.16
N GLU A 106 11.23 -14.46 -20.73
CA GLU A 106 11.18 -13.17 -20.06
C GLU A 106 9.74 -12.75 -19.74
N LYS A 107 9.48 -12.59 -18.44
CA LYS A 107 8.22 -12.11 -17.89
C LYS A 107 8.49 -11.00 -16.89
N GLN A 108 7.72 -9.93 -16.98
CA GLN A 108 7.73 -8.84 -16.02
C GLN A 108 6.38 -8.77 -15.33
N SER A 109 6.40 -8.72 -13.99
CA SER A 109 5.20 -8.56 -13.16
C SER A 109 5.20 -7.21 -12.48
N THR A 110 4.05 -6.56 -12.47
CA THR A 110 3.82 -5.33 -11.72
C THR A 110 2.52 -5.41 -10.95
N TYR A 111 2.53 -4.87 -9.75
CA TYR A 111 1.40 -4.73 -8.86
C TYR A 111 1.02 -3.26 -8.75
N SER A 112 -0.27 -3.01 -8.76
CA SER A 112 -0.87 -1.71 -8.50
C SER A 112 -2.02 -1.90 -7.54
N THR A 113 -1.86 -1.46 -6.30
CA THR A 113 -2.86 -1.64 -5.25
C THR A 113 -3.40 -0.30 -4.81
N VAL A 114 -4.72 -0.16 -4.85
CA VAL A 114 -5.46 1.02 -4.42
C VAL A 114 -6.10 0.74 -3.08
N TYR A 115 -5.77 1.55 -2.09
CA TYR A 115 -6.33 1.49 -0.74
C TYR A 115 -7.35 2.61 -0.56
N GLN A 116 -8.56 2.26 -0.13
CA GLN A 116 -9.58 3.26 0.19
C GLN A 116 -9.09 4.18 1.33
N THR A 117 -8.63 3.60 2.44
CA THR A 117 -8.16 4.35 3.60
C THR A 117 -6.93 3.71 4.22
N VAL A 118 -5.88 4.51 4.45
CA VAL A 118 -4.73 4.18 5.29
C VAL A 118 -4.60 5.21 6.39
N ARG A 119 -4.70 4.79 7.64
CA ARG A 119 -4.54 5.63 8.83
C ARG A 119 -3.18 5.36 9.46
N ILE A 120 -2.46 6.41 9.80
CA ILE A 120 -1.15 6.36 10.43
C ILE A 120 -1.23 7.18 11.70
N SER A 121 -0.75 6.63 12.82
CA SER A 121 -0.77 7.34 14.10
C SER A 121 0.52 7.14 14.87
N SER A 122 0.92 8.19 15.58
CA SER A 122 2.11 8.23 16.43
C SER A 122 2.00 9.41 17.40
N GLU A 123 2.85 9.44 18.41
CA GLU A 123 3.07 10.62 19.24
C GLU A 123 3.94 11.69 18.54
N SER A 124 4.60 11.34 17.43
CA SER A 124 5.45 12.24 16.65
C SER A 124 4.91 12.47 15.24
N GLY A 125 4.33 13.65 15.01
CA GLY A 125 3.86 14.06 13.68
C GLY A 125 5.01 14.21 12.69
N TYR A 126 6.17 14.64 13.19
CA TYR A 126 7.41 14.70 12.41
C TYR A 126 7.85 13.32 11.91
N ALA A 127 7.78 12.29 12.76
CA ALA A 127 8.11 10.92 12.35
C ALA A 127 7.15 10.42 11.27
N ILE A 128 5.84 10.68 11.41
CA ILE A 128 4.84 10.34 10.39
C ILE A 128 5.15 11.03 9.06
N GLU A 129 5.41 12.34 9.08
CA GLU A 129 5.71 13.11 7.88
C GLU A 129 6.95 12.56 7.17
N LYS A 130 8.03 12.33 7.90
CA LYS A 130 9.27 11.77 7.35
C LYS A 130 9.12 10.34 6.85
N MET A 131 8.29 9.53 7.49
CA MET A 131 7.99 8.19 7.00
C MET A 131 7.24 8.27 5.68
N ILE A 132 6.22 9.13 5.57
CA ILE A 132 5.46 9.30 4.33
C ILE A 132 6.33 9.84 3.19
N ASP A 133 7.15 10.85 3.44
CA ASP A 133 8.07 11.38 2.44
C ASP A 133 9.00 10.26 1.92
N ARG A 134 9.51 9.44 2.83
CA ARG A 134 10.37 8.31 2.48
C ARG A 134 9.62 7.26 1.65
N LEU A 135 8.40 6.89 2.06
CA LEU A 135 7.59 5.90 1.34
C LEU A 135 7.17 6.41 -0.05
N VAL A 136 6.86 7.69 -0.19
CA VAL A 136 6.56 8.31 -1.51
C VAL A 136 7.76 8.19 -2.44
N VAL A 137 8.98 8.47 -1.95
CA VAL A 137 10.21 8.35 -2.76
C VAL A 137 10.53 6.90 -3.07
N ASP A 138 10.49 6.02 -2.06
CA ASP A 138 10.93 4.63 -2.21
C ASP A 138 9.94 3.81 -3.06
N LEU A 139 8.65 4.14 -3.02
CA LEU A 139 7.57 3.29 -3.57
C LEU A 139 6.72 3.99 -4.64
N GLY A 140 7.01 5.26 -4.94
CA GLY A 140 6.20 6.04 -5.87
C GLY A 140 4.74 6.16 -5.43
N LEU A 141 4.47 6.23 -4.11
CA LEU A 141 3.11 6.33 -3.59
C LEU A 141 2.40 7.55 -4.16
N VAL A 142 1.21 7.33 -4.71
CA VAL A 142 0.32 8.42 -5.15
C VAL A 142 -0.77 8.59 -4.11
N ILE A 143 -0.83 9.78 -3.52
CA ILE A 143 -1.76 10.11 -2.44
C ILE A 143 -2.73 11.18 -2.97
N ASP A 144 -4.00 10.82 -3.11
CA ASP A 144 -5.04 11.74 -3.55
C ASP A 144 -5.35 12.78 -2.46
N LYS A 145 -5.55 12.33 -1.21
CA LYS A 145 -5.92 13.22 -0.11
C LYS A 145 -5.27 12.85 1.22
N LYS A 146 -4.82 13.88 1.94
CA LYS A 146 -4.24 13.81 3.29
C LYS A 146 -5.11 14.58 4.28
N LYS A 147 -5.42 13.99 5.44
CA LYS A 147 -6.13 14.65 6.54
C LYS A 147 -5.37 14.43 7.85
N TRP A 148 -5.05 15.53 8.54
CA TRP A 148 -4.40 15.49 9.84
C TRP A 148 -5.41 15.69 10.96
N SER A 149 -5.23 14.97 12.05
CA SER A 149 -6.01 15.17 13.28
C SER A 149 -5.13 14.95 14.52
N PHE A 150 -5.41 15.73 15.55
CA PHE A 150 -4.59 15.85 16.75
C PHE A 150 -5.48 15.56 17.95
N HIS A 151 -5.20 14.47 18.67
CA HIS A 151 -6.01 14.03 19.80
C HIS A 151 -5.18 14.12 21.07
N ARG A 152 -5.58 14.99 21.99
CA ARG A 152 -5.01 15.01 23.33
C ARG A 152 -5.72 13.97 24.17
N VAL A 153 -4.98 12.97 24.64
CA VAL A 153 -5.48 12.10 25.71
C VAL A 153 -5.36 12.92 27.00
N LYS A 154 -6.50 13.25 27.60
CA LYS A 154 -6.50 13.74 28.99
C LYS A 154 -6.29 12.51 29.87
N ASP A 155 -5.21 12.52 30.65
CA ASP A 155 -5.04 11.61 31.78
C ASP A 155 -6.30 11.76 32.67
N LEU A 156 -7.03 10.66 32.87
CA LEU A 156 -8.12 10.54 33.84
C LEU A 156 -7.55 10.22 35.22
#